data_AF-A0A524CZI5-F1
#
_entry.id   AF-A0A524CZI5-F1
#
_cell.length_a   1.000
_cell.length_b   1.000
_cell.length_c   1.000
_cell.angle_alpha   90.00
_cell.angle_beta   90.00
_cell.angle_gamma   90.00
#
_symmetry.space_group_name_H-M   'P 1'
#
loop_
_entity.id
_entity.type
_entity.pdbx_description
1 polymer ?
#
loop_
_entity_poly.entity_id
_entity_poly.type
_entity_poly.pdbx_seq_one_letter_code
_entity_poly.pdbx_strand_id
1 'polypeptide(L)'
;MLRTFIFNEENRWIEEEQILLLHDICAIINSTEMIIYIWTGPEIKKNKLKKAKEKLFKIISNYSEETWKIYEKEKDFPTLVKTKIDSMLKITKENKEMGKLKYSRFSTIKLSFIFLIITSILTFISIFLILSLFFTPSIGDTYFISSSSYFLYLNIYRILTITTLIIFTLNSIISAFERDLGIFIFSLLGLIIDIGILVYINQGIFLFIHQEGSTEELFLILKTDFDIFIILNLIELLIVIVPNLYKLYNFYKTYKRYIFISK
;
A
#
# COMPACT_ATOMS: atom_id res chain seq x y z
N MET A 1 -5.75 -30.71 -21.74
CA MET A 1 -6.19 -29.86 -20.61
C MET A 1 -5.64 -28.46 -20.84
N LEU A 2 -6.48 -27.42 -20.85
CA LEU A 2 -6.02 -26.05 -21.13
C LEU A 2 -5.39 -25.43 -19.88
N ARG A 3 -4.08 -25.20 -19.94
CA ARG A 3 -3.36 -24.46 -18.91
C ARG A 3 -3.21 -23.01 -19.31
N THR A 4 -3.35 -22.10 -18.36
CA THR A 4 -3.34 -20.67 -18.62
C THR A 4 -2.14 -20.06 -17.91
N PHE A 5 -1.33 -19.29 -18.63
CA PHE A 5 -0.16 -18.64 -18.10
C PHE A 5 -0.20 -17.14 -18.34
N ILE A 6 0.16 -16.35 -17.35
CA ILE A 6 0.31 -14.89 -17.48
C ILE A 6 1.78 -14.51 -17.38
N PHE A 7 2.19 -13.51 -18.15
CA PHE A 7 3.54 -12.96 -18.06
C PHE A 7 3.62 -11.88 -16.96
N ASN A 8 4.33 -12.21 -15.88
CA ASN A 8 4.46 -11.36 -14.71
C ASN A 8 5.60 -10.31 -14.83
N GLU A 9 5.75 -9.47 -13.81
CA GLU A 9 6.74 -8.39 -13.76
C GLU A 9 8.19 -8.88 -13.62
N GLU A 10 8.40 -10.07 -13.05
CA GLU A 10 9.70 -10.74 -12.98
C GLU A 10 10.15 -11.30 -14.35
N ASN A 11 9.38 -10.99 -15.40
CA ASN A 11 9.54 -11.52 -16.75
C ASN A 11 9.41 -13.06 -16.76
N ARG A 12 8.46 -13.64 -16.04
CA ARG A 12 8.23 -15.09 -16.02
C ARG A 12 6.80 -15.38 -16.41
N TRP A 13 6.61 -16.50 -17.09
CA TRP A 13 5.29 -17.08 -17.29
C TRP A 13 4.92 -17.83 -16.02
N ILE A 14 3.79 -17.48 -15.42
CA ILE A 14 3.24 -18.12 -14.23
C ILE A 14 1.86 -18.67 -14.56
N GLU A 15 1.52 -19.84 -14.03
CA GLU A 15 0.19 -20.41 -14.22
C GLU A 15 -0.83 -19.57 -13.43
N GLU A 16 -1.94 -19.20 -14.07
CA GLU A 16 -3.03 -18.42 -13.46
C GLU A 16 -4.36 -18.94 -14.00
N GLU A 17 -5.25 -19.34 -13.10
CA GLU A 17 -6.49 -20.02 -13.46
C GLU A 17 -7.73 -19.14 -13.27
N GLN A 18 -7.63 -18.06 -12.50
CA GLN A 18 -8.79 -17.39 -11.95
C GLN A 18 -9.00 -15.98 -12.49
N ILE A 19 -7.95 -15.19 -12.69
CA ILE A 19 -8.11 -13.75 -12.95
C ILE A 19 -7.17 -13.25 -14.06
N LEU A 20 -7.71 -12.39 -14.94
CA LEU A 20 -6.93 -11.63 -15.92
C LEU A 20 -7.10 -10.12 -15.70
N LEU A 21 -5.99 -9.37 -15.69
CA LEU A 21 -6.02 -7.91 -15.71
C LEU A 21 -5.92 -7.37 -17.15
N LEU A 22 -6.33 -6.11 -17.34
CA LEU A 22 -6.42 -5.49 -18.68
C LEU A 22 -5.07 -5.16 -19.32
N HIS A 23 -3.99 -5.18 -18.56
CA HIS A 23 -2.62 -4.92 -19.02
C HIS A 23 -1.79 -6.22 -19.06
N ASP A 24 -2.42 -7.38 -18.87
CA ASP A 24 -1.77 -8.67 -18.93
C ASP A 24 -1.64 -9.20 -20.34
N ILE A 25 -0.71 -10.14 -20.50
CA ILE A 25 -0.62 -11.00 -21.66
C ILE A 25 -0.71 -12.42 -21.13
N CYS A 26 -1.54 -13.21 -21.80
CA CYS A 26 -1.94 -14.53 -21.36
C CYS A 26 -1.66 -15.52 -22.49
N ALA A 27 -0.98 -16.61 -22.17
CA ALA A 27 -0.77 -17.75 -23.04
C ALA A 27 -1.63 -18.90 -22.54
N ILE A 28 -2.60 -19.32 -23.35
CA ILE A 28 -3.42 -20.49 -23.08
C ILE A 28 -2.86 -21.64 -23.90
N ILE A 29 -2.35 -22.66 -23.21
CA ILE A 29 -1.63 -23.77 -23.81
C ILE A 29 -2.56 -24.98 -23.88
N ASN A 30 -2.77 -25.49 -25.09
CA ASN A 30 -3.35 -26.80 -25.34
C ASN A 30 -2.24 -27.80 -25.66
N SER A 31 -1.74 -28.50 -24.63
CA SER A 31 -0.67 -29.49 -24.79
C SER A 31 -1.08 -30.72 -25.61
N THR A 32 -2.38 -30.98 -25.78
CA THR A 32 -2.85 -32.14 -26.56
C THR A 32 -2.77 -31.89 -28.07
N GLU A 33 -2.94 -30.64 -28.49
CA GLU A 33 -2.92 -30.22 -29.90
C GLU A 33 -1.66 -29.45 -30.27
N MET A 34 -0.75 -29.22 -29.31
CA MET A 34 0.43 -28.36 -29.41
C MET A 34 0.09 -26.96 -29.92
N ILE A 35 -0.94 -26.35 -29.33
CA ILE A 35 -1.40 -25.00 -29.69
C ILE A 35 -1.22 -24.04 -28.51
N ILE A 36 -0.75 -22.83 -28.80
CA ILE A 36 -0.69 -21.71 -27.85
C ILE A 36 -1.55 -20.56 -28.38
N TYR A 37 -2.52 -20.13 -27.58
CA TYR A 37 -3.32 -18.95 -27.83
C TYR A 37 -2.79 -17.79 -26.99
N ILE A 38 -2.32 -16.72 -27.62
CA ILE A 38 -1.78 -15.54 -26.96
C ILE A 38 -2.84 -14.45 -26.93
N TRP A 39 -3.46 -14.26 -25.78
CA TRP A 39 -4.34 -13.13 -25.51
C TRP A 39 -3.53 -11.93 -25.01
N THR A 40 -3.85 -10.74 -25.53
CA THR A 40 -3.23 -9.48 -25.12
C THR A 40 -4.27 -8.54 -24.56
N GLY A 41 -4.10 -8.12 -23.31
CA GLY A 41 -4.97 -7.15 -22.68
C GLY A 41 -4.90 -5.77 -23.37
N PRO A 42 -6.03 -5.03 -23.40
CA PRO A 42 -6.13 -3.77 -24.14
C PRO A 42 -5.20 -2.66 -23.64
N GLU A 43 -4.71 -2.75 -22.40
CA GLU A 43 -3.88 -1.72 -21.75
C GLU A 43 -2.39 -2.13 -21.65
N ILE A 44 -1.99 -3.19 -22.35
CA ILE A 44 -0.61 -3.67 -22.28
C ILE A 44 0.40 -2.72 -22.94
N LYS A 45 1.55 -2.51 -22.28
CA LYS A 45 2.65 -1.75 -22.86
C LYS A 45 3.38 -2.57 -23.93
N LYS A 46 3.68 -1.95 -25.09
CA LYS A 46 4.41 -2.58 -26.22
C LYS A 46 5.71 -3.29 -25.81
N ASN A 47 6.47 -2.73 -24.86
CA ASN A 47 7.71 -3.35 -24.37
C ASN A 47 7.45 -4.65 -23.59
N LYS A 48 6.40 -4.70 -22.74
CA LYS A 48 6.01 -5.92 -22.00
C LYS A 48 5.60 -7.01 -23.00
N LEU A 49 4.82 -6.67 -24.02
CA LEU A 49 4.43 -7.58 -25.09
C LEU A 49 5.64 -8.19 -25.80
N LYS A 50 6.62 -7.36 -26.20
CA LYS A 50 7.84 -7.82 -26.87
C LYS A 50 8.62 -8.83 -26.01
N LYS A 51 8.88 -8.48 -24.74
CA LYS A 51 9.60 -9.35 -23.79
C LYS A 51 8.88 -10.66 -23.52
N ALA A 52 7.55 -10.61 -23.39
CA ALA A 52 6.73 -11.80 -23.16
C ALA A 52 6.85 -12.78 -24.31
N LYS A 53 6.72 -12.29 -25.55
CA LYS A 53 6.89 -13.09 -26.77
C LYS A 53 8.30 -13.67 -26.87
N GLU A 54 9.34 -12.85 -26.74
CA GLU A 54 10.73 -13.31 -26.79
C GLU A 54 11.00 -14.46 -25.81
N LYS A 55 10.51 -14.33 -24.56
CA LYS A 55 10.65 -15.40 -23.57
C LYS A 55 9.83 -16.63 -23.88
N LEU A 56 8.60 -16.48 -24.38
CA LEU A 56 7.77 -17.61 -24.78
C LEU A 56 8.44 -18.41 -25.92
N PHE A 57 8.89 -17.72 -26.97
CA PHE A 57 9.61 -18.35 -28.07
C PHE A 57 10.88 -19.05 -27.62
N LYS A 58 11.65 -18.43 -26.70
CA LYS A 58 12.84 -19.05 -26.12
C LYS A 58 12.51 -20.33 -25.32
N ILE A 59 11.39 -20.35 -24.60
CA ILE A 59 10.95 -21.56 -23.88
C ILE A 59 10.61 -22.67 -24.87
N ILE A 60 9.83 -22.35 -25.91
CA ILE A 60 9.43 -23.32 -26.94
C ILE A 60 10.67 -23.88 -27.65
N SER A 61 11.60 -23.02 -28.08
CA SER A 61 12.79 -23.44 -28.83
C SER A 61 13.76 -24.29 -28.00
N ASN A 62 13.82 -24.06 -26.69
CA ASN A 62 14.80 -24.72 -25.83
C ASN A 62 14.29 -26.02 -25.21
N TYR A 63 12.97 -26.16 -25.07
CA TYR A 63 12.36 -27.25 -24.29
C TYR A 63 11.33 -28.07 -25.06
N SER A 64 11.03 -27.72 -26.32
CA SER A 64 10.14 -28.51 -27.14
C SER A 64 10.82 -28.95 -28.42
N GLU A 65 10.78 -30.25 -28.67
CA GLU A 65 11.16 -30.87 -29.94
C GLU A 65 10.02 -30.79 -30.97
N GLU A 66 8.83 -30.37 -30.54
CA GLU A 66 7.60 -30.35 -31.34
C GLU A 66 7.30 -28.96 -31.91
N THR A 67 6.59 -28.93 -33.05
CA THR A 67 6.21 -27.68 -33.71
C THR A 67 4.90 -27.13 -33.13
N TRP A 68 5.02 -26.11 -32.27
CA TRP A 68 3.86 -25.43 -31.68
C TRP A 68 3.22 -24.46 -32.66
N LYS A 69 1.88 -24.51 -32.77
CA LYS A 69 1.10 -23.50 -33.49
C LYS A 69 0.72 -22.36 -32.54
N ILE A 70 1.03 -21.13 -32.92
CA ILE A 70 0.75 -19.94 -32.09
C ILE A 70 -0.30 -19.07 -32.78
N TYR A 71 -1.41 -18.83 -32.08
CA TYR A 71 -2.47 -17.91 -32.51
C TYR A 71 -2.49 -16.68 -31.63
N GLU A 72 -2.35 -15.50 -32.25
CA GLU A 72 -2.36 -14.22 -31.53
C GLU A 72 -3.63 -13.40 -31.77
N LYS A 73 -4.38 -13.71 -32.84
CA LYS A 73 -5.60 -12.99 -33.18
C LYS A 73 -6.76 -13.63 -32.44
N GLU A 74 -7.42 -12.87 -31.57
CA GLU A 74 -8.58 -13.35 -30.80
C GLU A 74 -9.71 -13.92 -31.68
N LYS A 75 -9.82 -13.46 -32.93
CA LYS A 75 -10.78 -13.96 -33.91
C LYS A 75 -10.65 -15.48 -34.12
N ASP A 76 -9.41 -15.96 -34.09
CA ASP A 76 -9.03 -17.34 -34.37
C ASP A 76 -9.16 -18.24 -33.12
N PHE A 77 -9.53 -17.68 -31.97
CA PHE A 77 -9.64 -18.48 -30.74
C PHE A 77 -10.91 -19.34 -30.76
N PRO A 78 -10.82 -20.62 -30.38
CA PRO A 78 -11.99 -21.47 -30.24
C PRO A 78 -12.86 -20.97 -29.08
N THR A 79 -14.15 -21.29 -29.14
CA THR A 79 -15.15 -20.83 -28.16
C THR A 79 -14.73 -21.15 -26.72
N LEU A 80 -14.17 -22.34 -26.49
CA LEU A 80 -13.74 -22.77 -25.15
C LEU A 80 -12.64 -21.87 -24.56
N VAL A 81 -11.71 -21.40 -25.40
CA VAL A 81 -10.65 -20.44 -25.00
C VAL A 81 -11.24 -19.07 -24.74
N LYS A 82 -12.15 -18.60 -25.61
CA LYS A 82 -12.86 -17.32 -25.45
C LYS A 82 -13.66 -17.30 -24.14
N THR A 83 -14.44 -18.35 -23.86
CA THR A 83 -15.22 -18.46 -22.61
C THR A 83 -14.31 -18.48 -21.38
N LYS A 84 -13.15 -19.14 -21.45
CA LYS A 84 -12.17 -19.12 -20.35
C LYS A 84 -11.64 -17.71 -20.10
N ILE A 85 -11.19 -17.02 -21.15
CA ILE A 85 -10.73 -15.62 -21.07
C ILE A 85 -11.83 -14.72 -20.51
N ASP A 86 -13.06 -14.83 -21.02
CA ASP A 86 -14.18 -14.01 -20.56
C ASP A 86 -14.55 -14.30 -19.11
N SER A 87 -14.49 -15.56 -18.67
CA SER A 87 -14.73 -15.91 -17.25
C SER A 87 -13.70 -15.28 -16.32
N MET A 88 -12.42 -15.29 -16.71
CA MET A 88 -11.32 -14.67 -15.97
C MET A 88 -11.37 -13.13 -16.01
N LEU A 89 -11.92 -12.56 -17.10
CA LEU A 89 -12.11 -11.12 -17.26
C LEU A 89 -13.40 -10.60 -16.61
N LYS A 90 -14.39 -11.45 -16.34
CA LYS A 90 -15.73 -11.05 -15.84
C LYS A 90 -15.64 -10.15 -14.61
N ILE A 91 -14.82 -10.54 -13.63
CA ILE A 91 -14.60 -9.78 -12.40
C ILE A 91 -13.94 -8.42 -12.71
N THR A 92 -12.99 -8.39 -13.64
CA THR A 92 -12.27 -7.18 -14.03
C THR A 92 -13.19 -6.23 -14.80
N LYS A 93 -14.05 -6.76 -15.70
CA LYS A 93 -15.06 -6.00 -16.45
C LYS A 93 -16.12 -5.41 -15.51
N GLU A 94 -16.71 -6.23 -14.64
CA GLU A 94 -17.71 -5.78 -13.64
C GLU A 94 -17.14 -4.66 -12.74
N ASN A 95 -15.90 -4.78 -12.29
CA ASN A 95 -15.29 -3.75 -11.45
C ASN A 95 -14.80 -2.51 -12.23
N LYS A 96 -14.48 -2.64 -13.53
CA LYS A 96 -14.15 -1.50 -14.41
C LYS A 96 -15.40 -0.69 -14.77
N GLU A 97 -16.50 -1.36 -15.09
CA GLU A 97 -17.80 -0.71 -15.36
C GLU A 97 -18.31 0.05 -14.13
N MET A 98 -17.99 -0.43 -12.92
CA MET A 98 -18.23 0.29 -11.67
C MET A 98 -17.14 1.33 -11.30
N GLY A 99 -16.07 1.49 -12.10
CA GLY A 99 -14.97 2.42 -11.85
C GLY A 99 -14.09 2.12 -10.62
N LYS A 100 -14.12 0.88 -10.11
CA LYS A 100 -13.51 0.52 -8.81
C LYS A 100 -12.04 0.11 -8.88
N LEU A 101 -11.56 -0.42 -10.01
CA LEU A 101 -10.16 -0.83 -10.15
C LEU A 101 -9.32 0.32 -10.70
N LYS A 102 -8.46 0.88 -9.85
CA LYS A 102 -7.50 1.93 -10.21
C LYS A 102 -6.09 1.38 -10.43
N TYR A 103 -5.77 0.28 -9.75
CA TYR A 103 -4.44 -0.31 -9.78
C TYR A 103 -4.21 -1.16 -11.02
N SER A 104 -3.06 -0.92 -11.64
CA SER A 104 -2.57 -1.55 -12.86
C SER A 104 -1.53 -2.62 -12.62
N ARG A 105 -1.18 -2.97 -11.37
CA ARG A 105 -0.17 -4.01 -11.07
C ARG A 105 -0.46 -4.73 -9.77
N PHE A 106 -0.25 -6.05 -9.75
CA PHE A 106 -0.37 -6.84 -8.52
C PHE A 106 0.65 -6.42 -7.45
N SER A 107 1.86 -6.07 -7.85
CA SER A 107 2.93 -5.65 -6.94
C SER A 107 2.58 -4.37 -6.19
N THR A 108 2.03 -3.38 -6.90
CA THR A 108 1.63 -2.09 -6.32
C THR A 108 0.38 -2.22 -5.44
N ILE A 109 -0.54 -3.14 -5.78
CA ILE A 109 -1.67 -3.50 -4.90
C ILE A 109 -1.15 -4.04 -3.56
N LYS A 110 -0.23 -5.00 -3.60
CA LYS A 110 0.35 -5.62 -2.38
C LYS A 110 1.14 -4.61 -1.56
N LEU A 111 2.01 -3.82 -2.20
CA LEU A 111 2.80 -2.78 -1.52
C LEU A 111 1.91 -1.72 -0.87
N SER A 112 0.91 -1.20 -1.60
CA SER A 112 -0.01 -0.20 -1.04
C SER A 112 -0.79 -0.76 0.14
N PHE A 113 -1.25 -2.01 0.05
CA PHE A 113 -1.94 -2.66 1.15
C PHE A 113 -1.04 -2.80 2.40
N ILE A 114 0.21 -3.23 2.20
CA ILE A 114 1.21 -3.32 3.29
C ILE A 114 1.46 -1.94 3.90
N PHE A 115 1.64 -0.90 3.08
CA PHE A 115 1.87 0.46 3.59
C PHE A 115 0.67 1.02 4.36
N LEU A 116 -0.57 0.77 3.90
CA LEU A 116 -1.78 1.13 4.65
C LEU A 116 -1.86 0.42 6.01
N ILE A 117 -1.46 -0.86 6.07
CA ILE A 117 -1.38 -1.60 7.35
C ILE A 117 -0.32 -1.02 8.26
N ILE A 118 0.92 -0.86 7.77
CA ILE A 118 2.04 -0.40 8.60
C ILE A 118 1.75 1.02 9.12
N THR A 119 1.27 1.93 8.27
CA THR A 119 0.86 3.27 8.71
C THR A 119 -0.23 3.20 9.77
N SER A 120 -1.26 2.37 9.60
CA SER A 120 -2.30 2.20 10.62
C SER A 120 -1.71 1.76 11.96
N ILE A 121 -0.82 0.76 11.95
CA ILE A 121 -0.16 0.25 13.16
C ILE A 121 0.70 1.33 13.82
N LEU A 122 1.54 2.04 13.05
CA LEU A 122 2.41 3.09 13.59
C LEU A 122 1.61 4.26 14.19
N THR A 123 0.54 4.69 13.53
CA THR A 123 -0.35 5.73 14.06
C THR A 123 -1.08 5.23 15.31
N PHE A 124 -1.50 3.97 15.37
CA PHE A 124 -2.07 3.38 16.60
C PHE A 124 -1.09 3.35 17.77
N ILE A 125 0.17 2.97 17.52
CA ILE A 125 1.24 3.01 18.53
C ILE A 125 1.44 4.45 19.01
N SER A 126 1.43 5.42 18.09
CA SER A 126 1.57 6.84 18.42
C SER A 126 0.42 7.37 19.28
N ILE A 127 -0.82 6.97 18.98
CA ILE A 127 -2.01 7.28 19.80
C ILE A 127 -1.85 6.67 21.20
N PHE A 128 -1.43 5.41 21.30
CA PHE A 128 -1.24 4.74 22.58
C PHE A 128 -0.18 5.44 23.43
N LEU A 129 0.93 5.86 22.83
CA LEU A 129 1.98 6.62 23.51
C LEU A 129 1.46 7.96 24.04
N ILE A 130 0.73 8.71 23.22
CA ILE A 130 0.17 10.00 23.65
C ILE A 130 -0.89 9.81 24.76
N LEU A 131 -1.75 8.79 24.64
CA LEU A 131 -2.71 8.47 25.70
C LEU A 131 -2.03 8.06 27.01
N SER A 132 -0.87 7.41 26.94
CA SER A 132 -0.13 7.01 28.14
C SER A 132 0.32 8.19 28.98
N LEU A 133 0.48 9.38 28.38
CA LEU A 133 0.86 10.61 29.08
C LEU A 133 -0.22 11.11 30.05
N PHE A 134 -1.50 10.78 29.84
CA PHE A 134 -2.54 11.13 30.82
C PHE A 134 -2.34 10.47 32.18
N PHE A 135 -1.55 9.39 32.23
CA PHE A 135 -1.26 8.65 33.46
C PHE A 135 0.05 9.10 34.12
N THR A 136 0.66 10.18 33.65
CA THR A 136 1.84 10.77 34.29
C THR A 136 1.49 11.24 35.72
N PRO A 137 2.37 11.03 36.72
CA PRO A 137 2.10 11.48 38.09
C PRO A 137 1.96 13.01 38.17
N SER A 138 0.90 13.49 38.83
CA SER A 138 0.66 14.90 39.10
C SER A 138 0.47 15.16 40.60
N ILE A 139 0.94 16.30 41.09
CA ILE A 139 0.61 16.81 42.43
C ILE A 139 -0.07 18.17 42.24
N GLY A 140 -1.31 18.28 42.71
CA GLY A 140 -2.15 19.46 42.44
C GLY A 140 -2.34 19.67 40.93
N ASP A 141 -2.07 20.88 40.47
CA ASP A 141 -2.22 21.31 39.07
C ASP A 141 -0.91 21.22 38.26
N THR A 142 0.09 20.51 38.78
CA THR A 142 1.40 20.38 38.13
C THR A 142 1.80 18.92 37.92
N TYR A 143 2.23 18.60 36.71
CA TYR A 143 2.91 17.36 36.37
C TYR A 143 4.41 17.48 36.69
N PHE A 144 4.97 16.38 37.21
CA PHE A 144 6.38 16.26 37.51
C PHE A 144 6.98 15.24 36.55
N ILE A 145 7.75 15.73 35.58
CA ILE A 145 8.33 14.88 34.54
C ILE A 145 9.85 14.97 34.64
N SER A 146 10.52 13.83 34.79
CA SER A 146 11.99 13.81 34.72
C SER A 146 12.45 14.16 33.30
N SER A 147 13.52 14.94 33.21
CA SER A 147 14.05 15.34 31.91
C SER A 147 14.48 14.14 31.07
N SER A 148 15.01 13.09 31.70
CA SER A 148 15.37 11.83 31.05
C SER A 148 14.17 11.10 30.42
N SER A 149 13.06 10.94 31.16
CA SER A 149 11.85 10.31 30.63
C SER A 149 11.22 11.15 29.52
N TYR A 150 11.25 12.47 29.66
CA TYR A 150 10.76 13.39 28.66
C TYR A 150 11.54 13.31 27.34
N PHE A 151 12.87 13.40 27.38
CA PHE A 151 13.69 13.26 26.17
C PHE A 151 13.60 11.88 25.55
N LEU A 152 13.47 10.82 26.35
CA LEU A 152 13.23 9.48 25.85
C LEU A 152 11.90 9.40 25.09
N TYR A 153 10.83 9.95 25.66
CA TYR A 153 9.52 10.02 25.03
C TYR A 153 9.58 10.78 23.69
N LEU A 154 10.20 11.96 23.67
CA LEU A 154 10.36 12.74 22.44
C LEU A 154 11.17 12.01 21.38
N ASN A 155 12.22 11.30 21.78
CA ASN A 155 13.02 10.52 20.85
C ASN A 155 12.21 9.36 20.23
N ILE A 156 11.45 8.63 21.04
CA ILE A 156 10.56 7.55 20.56
C ILE A 156 9.53 8.13 19.58
N TYR A 157 8.86 9.21 19.97
CA TYR A 157 7.84 9.84 19.15
C TYR A 157 8.41 10.40 17.83
N ARG A 158 9.60 11.00 17.87
CA ARG A 158 10.34 11.44 16.69
C ARG A 158 10.67 10.29 15.73
N ILE A 159 11.15 9.16 16.25
CA ILE A 159 11.45 7.98 15.42
C ILE A 159 10.18 7.43 14.74
N LEU A 160 9.08 7.35 15.48
CA LEU A 160 7.79 6.92 14.93
C LEU A 160 7.31 7.86 13.83
N THR A 161 7.37 9.17 14.07
CA THR A 161 6.95 10.19 13.09
C THR A 161 7.79 10.12 11.82
N ILE A 162 9.13 10.03 11.93
CA ILE A 162 10.03 9.89 10.77
C ILE A 162 9.70 8.61 9.98
N THR A 163 9.48 7.49 10.68
CA THR A 163 9.16 6.21 10.04
C THR A 163 7.83 6.29 9.29
N THR A 164 6.83 6.92 9.90
CA THR A 164 5.48 7.11 9.31
C THR A 164 5.56 8.01 8.08
N LEU A 165 6.33 9.09 8.15
CA LEU A 165 6.58 10.04 7.05
C LEU A 165 7.23 9.36 5.84
N ILE A 166 8.21 8.48 6.06
CA ILE A 166 8.84 7.70 4.98
C ILE A 166 7.79 6.82 4.28
N ILE A 167 6.93 6.15 5.04
CA ILE A 167 5.92 5.26 4.48
C ILE A 167 4.84 6.06 3.73
N PHE A 168 4.39 7.19 4.26
CA PHE A 168 3.45 8.06 3.53
C PHE A 168 4.06 8.62 2.24
N THR A 169 5.37 8.91 2.22
CA THR A 169 6.07 9.33 1.00
C THR A 169 6.03 8.22 -0.05
N LEU A 170 6.38 6.99 0.32
CA LEU A 170 6.32 5.83 -0.57
C LEU A 170 4.89 5.56 -1.06
N ASN A 171 3.89 5.64 -0.17
CA ASN A 171 2.50 5.43 -0.52
C ASN A 171 1.95 6.52 -1.44
N SER A 172 2.40 7.77 -1.28
CA SER A 172 2.08 8.89 -2.18
C SER A 172 2.64 8.65 -3.59
N ILE A 173 3.88 8.16 -3.70
CA ILE A 173 4.49 7.84 -4.99
C ILE A 173 3.72 6.72 -5.71
N ILE A 174 3.40 5.63 -5.00
CA ILE A 174 2.65 4.52 -5.59
C ILE A 174 1.25 4.95 -6.01
N SER A 175 0.54 5.66 -5.13
CA SER A 175 -0.82 6.12 -5.43
C SER A 175 -0.87 7.13 -6.58
N ALA A 176 0.13 8.00 -6.72
CA ALA A 176 0.27 8.86 -7.89
C ALA A 176 0.51 8.06 -9.18
N PHE A 177 1.37 7.04 -9.13
CA PHE A 177 1.64 6.16 -10.26
C PHE A 177 0.39 5.38 -10.70
N GLU A 178 -0.38 4.86 -9.74
CA GLU A 178 -1.61 4.10 -9.96
C GLU A 178 -2.87 4.99 -10.08
N ARG A 179 -2.69 6.32 -10.09
CA ARG A 179 -3.77 7.32 -10.20
C ARG A 179 -4.88 7.15 -9.16
N ASP A 180 -4.57 6.62 -7.98
CA ASP A 180 -5.51 6.59 -6.85
C ASP A 180 -5.44 7.89 -6.04
N LEU A 181 -6.16 8.90 -6.54
CA LEU A 181 -6.28 10.21 -5.89
C LEU A 181 -6.70 10.12 -4.42
N GLY A 182 -7.47 9.10 -4.03
CA GLY A 182 -7.94 8.97 -2.65
C GLY A 182 -6.82 8.62 -1.67
N ILE A 183 -5.93 7.70 -2.05
CA ILE A 183 -4.76 7.34 -1.24
C ILE A 183 -3.71 8.45 -1.31
N PHE A 184 -3.58 9.10 -2.47
CA PHE A 184 -2.64 10.21 -2.66
C PHE A 184 -2.94 11.41 -1.76
N ILE A 185 -4.19 11.91 -1.78
CA ILE A 185 -4.61 13.06 -0.97
C ILE A 185 -4.46 12.75 0.51
N PHE A 186 -4.89 11.55 0.94
CA PHE A 186 -4.74 11.12 2.33
C PHE A 186 -3.26 11.03 2.76
N SER A 187 -2.39 10.45 1.93
CA SER A 187 -0.97 10.33 2.25
C SER A 187 -0.30 11.70 2.33
N LEU A 188 -0.69 12.66 1.47
CA LEU A 188 -0.24 14.06 1.57
C LEU A 188 -0.69 14.74 2.87
N LEU A 189 -1.92 14.51 3.32
CA LEU A 189 -2.38 15.03 4.61
C LEU A 189 -1.54 14.47 5.77
N GLY A 190 -1.26 13.16 5.74
CA GLY A 190 -0.35 12.53 6.71
C GLY A 190 1.04 13.15 6.69
N LEU A 191 1.61 13.41 5.51
CA LEU A 191 2.92 14.08 5.37
C LEU A 191 2.91 15.48 5.98
N ILE A 192 1.88 16.28 5.71
CA ILE A 192 1.78 17.64 6.25
C ILE A 192 1.73 17.61 7.78
N ILE A 193 0.94 16.70 8.35
CA ILE A 193 0.81 16.52 9.80
C ILE A 193 2.15 16.05 10.39
N ASP A 194 2.77 15.01 9.84
CA ASP A 194 4.05 14.49 10.33
C ASP A 194 5.17 15.55 10.27
N ILE A 195 5.21 16.37 9.22
CA ILE A 195 6.15 17.50 9.11
C ILE A 195 5.86 18.55 10.19
N GLY A 196 4.59 18.90 10.40
CA GLY A 196 4.16 19.83 11.44
C GLY A 196 4.60 19.35 12.84
N ILE A 197 4.35 18.08 13.14
CA ILE A 197 4.77 17.42 14.38
C ILE A 197 6.30 17.46 14.52
N LEU A 198 7.07 17.15 13.47
CA LEU A 198 8.54 17.20 13.53
C LEU A 198 9.07 18.62 13.77
N VAL A 199 8.49 19.63 13.14
CA VAL A 199 8.84 21.03 13.38
C VAL A 199 8.52 21.39 14.83
N TYR A 200 7.35 20.97 15.33
CA TYR A 200 6.95 21.20 16.72
C TYR A 200 7.91 20.54 17.72
N ILE A 201 8.30 19.29 17.50
CA ILE A 201 9.29 18.57 18.33
C ILE A 201 10.67 19.23 18.26
N ASN A 202 11.12 19.65 17.06
CA ASN A 202 12.46 20.26 16.86
C ASN A 202 12.55 21.69 17.38
N GLN A 203 11.44 22.42 17.44
CA GLN A 203 11.34 23.64 18.24
C GLN A 203 11.46 23.34 19.75
N GLY A 204 11.74 22.09 20.13
CA GLY A 204 12.21 21.76 21.47
C GLY A 204 11.21 22.19 22.51
N ILE A 205 9.92 22.00 22.27
CA ILE A 205 8.83 22.23 23.22
C ILE A 205 9.13 23.41 24.16
N PHE A 206 9.43 24.57 23.56
CA PHE A 206 9.70 25.79 24.30
C PHE A 206 8.52 26.17 25.22
N LEU A 207 7.32 25.67 24.91
CA LEU A 207 6.11 25.80 25.73
C LEU A 207 6.20 25.10 27.10
N PHE A 208 7.05 24.07 27.29
CA PHE A 208 7.12 23.29 28.54
C PHE A 208 8.49 23.29 29.23
N ILE A 209 9.59 23.62 28.54
CA ILE A 209 10.95 23.56 29.11
C ILE A 209 11.26 24.77 30.03
N HIS A 210 10.52 25.87 29.91
CA HIS A 210 10.80 27.13 30.63
C HIS A 210 9.73 27.56 31.63
N GLN A 211 8.94 26.60 32.14
CA GLN A 211 8.01 26.93 33.22
C GLN A 211 8.79 27.21 34.51
N GLU A 212 8.35 28.22 35.26
CA GLU A 212 8.98 28.63 36.52
C GLU A 212 9.10 27.44 37.49
N GLY A 213 10.28 27.25 38.07
CA GLY A 213 10.58 26.14 38.97
C GLY A 213 11.07 24.85 38.31
N SER A 214 11.10 24.78 36.97
CA SER A 214 11.74 23.68 36.25
C SER A 214 13.27 23.71 36.43
N THR A 215 13.87 22.52 36.58
CA THR A 215 15.32 22.31 36.67
C THR A 215 15.81 21.47 35.50
N GLU A 216 17.14 21.28 35.38
CA GLU A 216 17.72 20.40 34.35
C GLU A 216 17.30 18.92 34.51
N GLU A 217 16.93 18.52 35.72
CA GLU A 217 16.56 17.13 36.04
C GLU A 217 15.05 16.91 36.05
N LEU A 218 14.27 17.95 36.33
CA LEU A 218 12.83 17.85 36.54
C LEU A 218 12.09 19.04 35.94
N PHE A 219 11.17 18.73 35.03
CA PHE A 219 10.28 19.69 34.42
C PHE A 219 8.95 19.74 35.17
N LEU A 220 8.53 20.95 35.51
CA LEU A 220 7.21 21.24 36.05
C LEU A 220 6.35 21.72 34.91
N ILE A 221 5.20 21.07 34.71
CA ILE A 221 4.29 21.42 33.62
C ILE A 221 2.90 21.62 34.21
N LEU A 222 2.29 22.78 33.95
CA LEU A 222 0.90 23.04 34.23
C LEU A 222 0.02 21.98 33.56
N LYS A 223 -0.85 21.37 34.36
CA LYS A 223 -1.73 20.29 33.94
C LYS A 223 -2.62 20.69 32.77
N THR A 224 -3.16 21.90 32.80
CA THR A 224 -4.01 22.43 31.72
C THR A 224 -3.29 22.47 30.37
N ASP A 225 -2.04 22.94 30.34
CA ASP A 225 -1.29 23.08 29.10
C ASP A 225 -0.87 21.71 28.56
N PHE A 226 -0.52 20.80 29.46
CA PHE A 226 -0.19 19.42 29.12
C PHE A 226 -1.40 18.66 28.56
N ASP A 227 -2.56 18.80 29.20
CA ASP A 227 -3.81 18.18 28.76
C ASP A 227 -4.24 18.72 27.38
N ILE A 228 -4.14 20.04 27.16
CA ILE A 228 -4.41 20.66 25.85
C ILE A 228 -3.47 20.10 24.78
N PHE A 229 -2.18 20.00 25.09
CA PHE A 229 -1.19 19.42 24.18
C PHE A 229 -1.53 17.98 23.80
N ILE A 230 -1.87 17.13 24.78
CA ILE A 230 -2.27 15.75 24.53
C ILE A 230 -3.50 15.71 23.62
N ILE A 231 -4.54 16.50 23.94
CA ILE A 231 -5.79 16.53 23.16
C ILE A 231 -5.54 16.97 21.72
N LEU A 232 -4.74 18.01 21.49
CA LEU A 232 -4.42 18.49 20.14
C LEU A 232 -3.71 17.42 19.31
N ASN A 233 -2.69 16.76 19.86
CA ASN A 233 -1.98 15.68 19.17
C ASN A 233 -2.89 14.47 18.91
N LEU A 234 -3.81 14.15 19.83
CA LEU A 234 -4.79 13.09 19.60
C LEU A 234 -5.73 13.43 18.44
N ILE A 235 -6.21 14.66 18.35
CA ILE A 235 -7.06 15.11 17.25
C ILE A 235 -6.32 14.97 15.91
N GLU A 236 -5.06 15.41 15.85
CA GLU A 236 -4.22 15.29 14.65
C GLU A 236 -4.04 13.83 14.22
N LEU A 237 -3.69 12.93 15.16
CA LEU A 237 -3.56 11.50 14.87
C LEU A 237 -4.89 10.86 14.48
N LEU A 238 -6.02 11.33 15.02
CA LEU A 238 -7.36 10.86 14.64
C LEU A 238 -7.72 11.26 13.20
N ILE A 239 -7.36 12.48 12.79
CA ILE A 239 -7.51 12.97 11.41
C ILE A 239 -6.73 12.08 10.43
N VAL A 240 -5.62 11.47 10.87
CA VAL A 240 -4.84 10.53 10.05
C VAL A 240 -5.42 9.11 10.09
N ILE A 241 -5.67 8.54 11.27
CA ILE A 241 -6.02 7.11 11.40
C ILE A 241 -7.41 6.79 10.83
N VAL A 242 -8.40 7.67 11.01
CA VAL A 242 -9.79 7.38 10.61
C VAL A 242 -9.91 7.23 9.09
N PRO A 243 -9.39 8.18 8.27
CA PRO A 243 -9.35 8.00 6.82
C PRO A 243 -8.49 6.80 6.39
N ASN A 244 -7.38 6.53 7.10
CA ASN A 244 -6.52 5.40 6.79
C ASN A 244 -7.25 4.06 6.93
N LEU A 245 -7.94 3.85 8.05
CA LEU A 245 -8.71 2.64 8.32
C LEU A 245 -9.88 2.48 7.34
N TYR A 246 -10.59 3.57 7.06
CA TYR A 246 -11.64 3.56 6.05
C TYR A 246 -11.12 3.17 4.66
N LYS A 247 -9.95 3.69 4.27
CA LYS A 247 -9.30 3.33 3.02
C LYS A 247 -8.78 1.90 3.03
N LEU A 248 -8.14 1.46 4.10
CA LEU A 248 -7.68 0.09 4.26
C LEU A 248 -8.82 -0.92 4.12
N TYR A 249 -9.96 -0.66 4.78
CA TYR A 249 -11.14 -1.51 4.67
C TYR A 249 -11.68 -1.58 3.23
N ASN A 250 -11.85 -0.43 2.57
CA ASN A 250 -12.33 -0.39 1.19
C ASN A 250 -11.34 -1.01 0.20
N PHE A 251 -10.05 -0.79 0.41
CA PHE A 251 -8.97 -1.37 -0.36
C PHE A 251 -8.98 -2.89 -0.22
N TYR A 252 -9.05 -3.40 1.00
CA TYR A 252 -9.20 -4.83 1.27
C TYR A 252 -10.44 -5.39 0.57
N LYS A 253 -11.61 -4.77 0.74
CA LYS A 253 -12.87 -5.24 0.13
C LYS A 253 -12.76 -5.34 -1.40
N THR A 254 -12.11 -4.36 -2.02
CA THR A 254 -11.96 -4.27 -3.48
C THR A 254 -10.87 -5.22 -3.99
N TYR A 255 -9.74 -5.28 -3.30
CA TYR A 255 -8.54 -5.94 -3.78
C TYR A 255 -8.18 -7.26 -3.09
N LYS A 256 -8.99 -7.77 -2.14
CA LYS A 256 -8.68 -8.98 -1.33
C LYS A 256 -8.19 -10.16 -2.17
N ARG A 257 -8.80 -10.43 -3.32
CA ARG A 257 -8.40 -11.54 -4.19
C ARG A 257 -6.99 -11.32 -4.75
N TYR A 258 -6.66 -10.11 -5.19
CA TYR A 258 -5.34 -9.75 -5.72
C TYR A 258 -4.25 -9.71 -4.64
N ILE A 259 -4.60 -9.50 -3.37
CA ILE A 259 -3.67 -9.46 -2.23
C ILE A 259 -3.20 -10.88 -1.87
N PHE A 260 -4.14 -11.82 -1.72
CA PHE A 260 -3.85 -13.18 -1.23
C PHE A 260 -3.59 -14.22 -2.32
N ILE A 261 -3.61 -13.83 -3.60
CA ILE A 261 -3.01 -14.66 -4.65
C ILE A 261 -1.49 -14.62 -4.44
N SER A 262 -1.04 -15.53 -3.57
CA SER A 262 0.31 -16.04 -3.49
C SER A 262 0.36 -17.28 -4.39
N LYS A 263 1.49 -17.42 -5.09
CA LYS A 263 1.86 -18.62 -5.85
C LYS A 263 1.41 -19.92 -5.18
#